data_AF-A0A101WHQ7-F1
#
_entry.id   AF-A0A101WHQ7-F1
#
_cell.length_a   1.000
_cell.length_b   1.000
_cell.length_c   1.000
_cell.angle_alpha   90.00
_cell.angle_beta   90.00
_cell.angle_gamma   90.00
#
_symmetry.space_group_name_H-M   'P 1'
#
loop_
_entity.id
_entity.type
_entity.pdbx_description
1 polymer ?
#
loop_
_entity_poly.entity_id
_entity_poly.type
_entity_poly.pdbx_seq_one_letter_code
_entity_poly.pdbx_strand_id
1 'polypeptide(L)'
;MKSRVRQLLLALIIFLCSSLITIWGWIEIIDYIPEINNPIVKADITKSELFFIFLGQDIPSEKDKKFNDITGKPFNSNNNSEKFNIITNFIIMPSAILTSIVLIIYYCVITRIERKKRIREDKLLKDNYFTKYPIREKALYAKCIESGTYNEVLMNKHLMLWIDQGSINIINSNYKNDIGKFQISIEQIVFYSRYGDFYTTTHINGGNSSYGKAALGYLVAGSAGAIIASREPVSGTTIVHDKRETLIVFKDDSIEKYLFFEPKLYDYLMHYMPTKEIAHKIDKLKVQDEDKFQKLIKIGELKDKGLISDVEFEKLKSELINT
;
A
#
# COMPACT_ATOMS: atom_id res chain seq x y z
N MET A 1 -2.48 -2.21 20.53
CA MET A 1 -1.31 -2.31 21.44
C MET A 1 -1.47 -3.43 22.49
N LYS A 2 -2.58 -3.48 23.26
CA LYS A 2 -2.80 -4.48 24.32
C LYS A 2 -2.65 -5.97 23.92
N SER A 3 -3.04 -6.34 22.69
CA SER A 3 -2.89 -7.73 22.17
C SER A 3 -1.43 -8.19 22.06
N ARG A 4 -0.55 -7.31 21.53
CA ARG A 4 0.86 -7.64 21.31
C ARG A 4 1.62 -7.77 22.63
N VAL A 5 1.31 -6.92 23.60
CA VAL A 5 1.91 -6.98 24.95
C VAL A 5 1.56 -8.30 25.63
N ARG A 6 0.29 -8.75 25.57
CA ARG A 6 -0.12 -10.05 26.12
C ARG A 6 0.58 -11.23 25.45
N GLN A 7 0.76 -11.18 24.12
CA GLN A 7 1.46 -12.24 23.37
C GLN A 7 2.95 -12.31 23.72
N LEU A 8 3.62 -11.16 23.85
CA LEU A 8 5.02 -11.10 24.29
C LEU A 8 5.19 -11.63 25.71
N LEU A 9 4.27 -11.27 26.60
CA LEU A 9 4.29 -11.73 27.99
C LEU A 9 4.07 -13.24 28.06
N LEU A 10 3.17 -13.81 27.25
CA LEU A 10 2.99 -15.25 27.17
C LEU A 10 4.23 -15.97 26.61
N ALA A 11 4.84 -15.42 25.55
CA ALA A 11 6.08 -15.98 25.00
C ALA A 11 7.24 -15.94 26.01
N LEU A 12 7.35 -14.86 26.78
CA LEU A 12 8.33 -14.73 27.86
C LEU A 12 8.07 -15.76 28.98
N ILE A 13 6.81 -15.97 29.38
CA ILE A 13 6.46 -17.00 30.37
C ILE A 13 6.85 -18.39 29.86
N ILE A 14 6.51 -18.72 28.60
CA ILE A 14 6.88 -20.02 28.00
C ILE A 14 8.40 -20.20 27.99
N PHE A 15 9.15 -19.15 27.63
CA PHE A 15 10.60 -19.18 27.65
C PHE A 15 11.16 -19.41 29.07
N LEU A 16 10.66 -18.68 30.06
CA LEU A 16 11.07 -18.83 31.46
C LEU A 16 10.74 -20.23 31.99
N CYS A 17 9.54 -20.74 31.74
CA CYS A 17 9.16 -22.10 32.12
C CYS A 17 10.06 -23.16 31.44
N SER A 18 10.37 -23.00 30.15
CA SER A 18 11.30 -23.87 29.45
C SER A 18 12.69 -23.86 30.08
N SER A 19 13.20 -22.67 30.42
CA SER A 19 14.52 -22.55 31.08
C SER A 19 14.53 -23.19 32.47
N LEU A 20 13.47 -23.02 33.26
CA LEU A 20 13.35 -23.62 34.59
C LEU A 20 13.30 -25.14 34.51
N ILE A 21 12.56 -25.71 33.55
CA ILE A 21 12.49 -27.16 33.33
C ILE A 21 13.87 -27.69 32.94
N THR A 22 14.60 -26.99 32.06
CA THR A 22 15.96 -27.41 31.70
C THR A 22 16.89 -27.37 32.91
N ILE A 23 16.88 -26.30 33.70
CA ILE A 23 17.71 -26.16 34.91
C ILE A 23 17.38 -27.26 35.93
N TRP A 24 16.09 -27.57 36.10
CA TRP A 24 15.67 -28.63 37.01
C TRP A 24 16.14 -30.02 36.52
N GLY A 25 16.02 -30.30 35.21
CA GLY A 25 16.56 -31.53 34.62
C GLY A 25 18.08 -31.67 34.80
N TRP A 26 18.83 -30.57 34.76
CA TRP A 26 20.27 -30.57 35.06
C TRP A 26 20.58 -31.04 36.48
N ILE A 27 19.84 -30.50 37.45
CA ILE A 27 20.02 -30.84 38.87
C ILE A 27 19.77 -32.33 39.09
N GLU A 28 18.75 -32.90 38.44
CA GLU A 28 18.45 -34.33 38.53
C GLU A 28 19.53 -35.20 37.84
N ILE A 29 20.01 -34.83 36.65
CA ILE A 29 21.04 -35.61 35.93
C ILE A 29 22.32 -35.76 36.77
N ILE A 30 22.69 -34.73 37.54
CA ILE A 30 23.86 -34.77 38.42
C ILE A 30 23.71 -35.86 39.49
N ASP A 31 22.50 -36.06 40.01
CA ASP A 31 22.22 -37.10 41.00
C ASP A 31 22.47 -38.51 40.43
N TYR A 32 22.36 -38.68 39.10
CA TYR A 32 22.60 -39.94 38.38
C TYR A 32 24.07 -40.18 37.97
N ILE A 33 25.00 -39.27 38.25
CA ILE A 33 26.43 -39.45 37.94
C ILE A 33 27.21 -39.62 39.27
N PRO A 34 27.41 -40.85 39.76
CA PRO A 34 27.99 -41.09 41.10
C PRO A 34 29.40 -40.52 41.26
N GLU A 35 30.17 -40.48 40.18
CA GLU A 35 31.52 -39.91 40.15
C GLU A 35 31.55 -38.42 40.47
N ILE A 36 30.46 -37.70 40.18
CA ILE A 36 30.30 -36.27 40.41
C ILE A 36 29.52 -36.02 41.71
N ASN A 37 28.43 -36.76 41.94
CA ASN A 37 27.55 -36.56 43.09
C ASN A 37 28.23 -36.88 44.43
N ASN A 38 28.97 -37.99 44.50
CA ASN A 38 29.57 -38.44 45.77
C ASN A 38 30.57 -37.43 46.37
N PRO A 39 31.50 -36.85 45.59
CA PRO A 39 32.37 -35.78 46.09
C PRO A 39 31.62 -34.51 46.50
N ILE A 40 30.59 -34.10 45.75
CA ILE A 40 29.78 -32.90 46.02
C ILE A 40 29.05 -33.03 47.36
N VAL A 41 28.37 -34.15 47.58
CA VAL A 41 27.64 -34.42 48.83
C VAL A 41 28.60 -34.49 50.01
N LYS A 42 29.75 -35.17 49.85
CA LYS A 42 30.77 -35.25 50.92
C LYS A 42 31.41 -33.88 51.21
N ALA A 43 31.55 -33.02 50.20
CA ALA A 43 32.04 -31.65 50.36
C ALA A 43 31.00 -30.67 50.94
N ASP A 44 29.76 -31.13 51.21
CA ASP A 44 28.65 -30.31 51.71
C ASP A 44 28.29 -29.13 50.78
N ILE A 45 28.43 -29.35 49.47
CA ILE A 45 28.04 -28.39 48.43
C ILE A 45 26.55 -28.58 48.13
N THR A 46 25.76 -27.52 48.36
CA THR A 46 24.33 -27.53 48.10
C THR A 46 24.03 -27.50 46.59
N LYS A 47 22.84 -27.95 46.19
CA LYS A 47 22.37 -27.88 44.80
C LYS A 47 22.37 -26.43 44.24
N SER A 48 22.09 -25.44 45.09
CA SER A 48 22.16 -24.02 44.72
C SER A 48 23.59 -23.54 44.51
N GLU A 49 24.54 -23.93 45.36
CA GLU A 49 25.96 -23.58 45.18
C GLU A 49 26.51 -24.25 43.93
N LEU A 50 26.14 -25.50 43.67
CA LEU A 50 26.48 -26.21 42.45
C LEU A 50 26.00 -25.45 41.21
N PHE A 51 24.77 -24.92 41.24
CA PHE A 51 24.24 -24.06 40.19
C PHE A 51 25.05 -22.77 40.00
N PHE A 52 25.47 -22.10 41.07
CA PHE A 52 26.31 -20.90 40.95
C PHE A 52 27.72 -21.21 40.42
N ILE A 53 28.28 -22.36 40.77
CA ILE A 53 29.53 -22.86 40.22
C ILE A 53 29.41 -23.08 38.70
N PHE A 54 28.26 -23.58 38.23
CA PHE A 54 27.98 -23.67 36.80
C PHE A 54 27.93 -22.31 36.09
N LEU A 55 27.52 -21.25 36.80
CA LEU A 55 27.52 -19.88 36.28
C LEU A 55 28.90 -19.21 36.38
N GLY A 56 29.94 -19.95 36.78
CA GLY A 56 31.31 -19.44 36.90
C GLY A 56 31.60 -18.72 38.21
N GLN A 57 30.79 -18.91 39.25
CA GLN A 57 31.13 -18.42 40.59
C GLN A 57 32.07 -19.40 41.31
N ASP A 58 33.02 -18.84 42.06
CA ASP A 58 33.94 -19.63 42.87
C ASP A 58 33.23 -20.29 44.06
N ILE A 59 33.72 -21.48 44.43
CA ILE A 59 33.28 -22.19 45.64
C ILE A 59 33.83 -21.46 46.86
N PRO A 60 33.08 -21.36 47.98
CA PRO A 60 33.67 -20.98 49.25
C PRO A 60 34.93 -21.79 49.55
N SER A 61 36.03 -21.12 49.92
CA SER A 61 37.36 -21.73 50.06
C SER A 61 37.40 -22.95 50.99
N GLU A 62 36.54 -22.98 52.00
CA GLU A 62 36.39 -24.12 52.92
C GLU A 62 35.84 -25.38 52.21
N LYS A 63 34.82 -25.21 51.37
CA LYS A 63 34.20 -26.31 50.61
C LYS A 63 35.09 -26.77 49.46
N ASP A 64 35.82 -25.85 48.83
CA ASP A 64 36.83 -26.18 47.83
C ASP A 64 37.94 -27.07 48.43
N LYS A 65 38.49 -26.67 49.58
CA LYS A 65 39.47 -27.48 50.30
C LYS A 65 38.95 -28.88 50.62
N LYS A 66 37.73 -28.98 51.15
CA LYS A 66 37.08 -30.26 51.47
C LYS A 66 36.91 -31.13 50.23
N PHE A 67 36.50 -30.55 49.11
CA PHE A 67 36.39 -31.25 47.84
C PHE A 67 37.75 -31.78 47.35
N ASN A 68 38.80 -30.97 47.47
CA ASN A 68 40.16 -31.31 47.06
C ASN A 68 40.73 -32.46 47.90
N ASP A 69 40.45 -32.47 49.21
CA ASP A 69 40.85 -33.55 50.11
C ASP A 69 40.16 -34.88 49.75
N ILE A 70 38.90 -34.84 49.28
CA ILE A 70 38.13 -36.05 48.90
C ILE A 70 38.59 -36.61 47.56
N THR A 71 38.86 -35.75 46.58
CA THR A 71 39.12 -36.17 45.19
C THR A 71 40.60 -36.29 44.85
N GLY A 72 41.49 -35.75 45.70
CA GLY A 72 42.93 -35.70 45.45
C GLY A 72 43.32 -34.80 44.28
N LYS A 73 42.39 -33.98 43.78
CA LYS A 73 42.59 -33.06 42.67
C LYS A 73 42.04 -31.70 43.07
N PRO A 74 42.71 -30.59 42.73
CA PRO A 74 42.07 -29.29 42.85
C PRO A 74 40.77 -29.31 42.06
N PHE A 75 39.74 -28.62 42.54
CA PHE A 75 38.57 -28.24 41.77
C PHE A 75 39.03 -27.26 40.69
N ASN A 76 39.80 -27.78 39.73
CA ASN A 76 40.36 -27.00 38.64
C ASN A 76 39.20 -26.75 37.68
N SER A 77 38.60 -25.58 37.83
CA SER A 77 37.51 -25.09 37.01
C SER A 77 37.81 -25.26 35.52
N ASN A 78 39.08 -25.20 35.10
CA ASN A 78 39.48 -25.33 33.69
C ASN A 78 39.42 -26.76 33.12
N ASN A 79 39.76 -27.80 33.86
CA ASN A 79 39.68 -29.18 33.34
C ASN A 79 38.27 -29.76 33.47
N ASN A 80 37.54 -29.36 34.50
CA ASN A 80 36.15 -29.74 34.66
C ASN A 80 35.25 -28.95 33.69
N SER A 81 35.59 -27.71 33.35
CA SER A 81 34.82 -26.93 32.36
C SER A 81 34.81 -27.58 30.98
N GLU A 82 35.87 -28.28 30.55
CA GLU A 82 35.89 -28.91 29.23
C GLU A 82 34.88 -30.09 29.14
N LYS A 83 34.86 -30.96 30.14
CA LYS A 83 33.86 -32.05 30.23
C LYS A 83 32.45 -31.51 30.42
N PHE A 84 32.29 -30.46 31.23
CA PHE A 84 31.00 -29.82 31.40
C PHE A 84 30.53 -29.12 30.12
N ASN A 85 31.42 -28.46 29.37
CA ASN A 85 31.12 -27.84 28.08
C ASN A 85 30.61 -28.86 27.06
N ILE A 86 31.15 -30.09 27.06
CA ILE A 86 30.67 -31.15 26.19
C ILE A 86 29.22 -31.54 26.56
N ILE A 87 28.93 -31.76 27.85
CA ILE A 87 27.59 -32.14 28.31
C ILE A 87 26.59 -30.98 28.12
N THR A 88 27.00 -29.74 28.42
CA THR A 88 26.14 -28.56 28.26
C THR A 88 25.83 -28.30 26.81
N ASN A 89 26.81 -28.38 25.90
CA ASN A 89 26.55 -28.25 24.48
C ASN A 89 25.65 -29.38 23.95
N PHE A 90 25.80 -30.61 24.44
CA PHE A 90 25.00 -31.74 23.97
C PHE A 90 23.53 -31.68 24.40
N ILE A 91 23.22 -31.05 25.54
CA ILE A 91 21.86 -31.00 26.10
C ILE A 91 21.19 -29.63 25.90
N ILE A 92 21.91 -28.53 26.17
CA ILE A 92 21.34 -27.17 26.07
C ILE A 92 21.10 -26.80 24.61
N MET A 93 22.03 -27.15 23.71
CA MET A 93 21.91 -26.74 22.32
C MET A 93 20.68 -27.36 21.64
N PRO A 94 20.39 -28.67 21.75
CA PRO A 94 19.15 -29.24 21.18
C PRO A 94 17.87 -28.68 21.83
N SER A 95 17.87 -28.46 23.15
CA SER A 95 16.71 -27.88 23.83
C SER A 95 16.45 -26.44 23.37
N ALA A 96 17.50 -25.62 23.25
CA ALA A 96 17.39 -24.24 22.78
C ALA A 96 16.92 -24.19 21.32
N ILE A 97 17.42 -25.09 20.47
CA ILE A 97 16.97 -25.24 19.08
C ILE A 97 15.49 -25.64 19.05
N LEU A 98 15.07 -26.62 19.84
CA LEU A 98 13.68 -27.07 19.90
C LEU A 98 12.74 -25.95 20.38
N THR A 99 13.09 -25.25 21.45
CA THR A 99 12.30 -24.11 21.95
C THR A 99 12.21 -23.01 20.90
N SER A 100 13.30 -22.73 20.17
CA SER A 100 13.31 -21.75 19.08
C SER A 100 12.37 -22.16 17.94
N ILE A 101 12.37 -23.43 17.53
CA ILE A 101 11.45 -23.96 16.52
C ILE A 101 9.99 -23.81 16.96
N VAL A 102 9.68 -24.17 18.21
CA VAL A 102 8.32 -24.03 18.78
C VAL A 102 7.88 -22.58 18.78
N LEU A 103 8.74 -21.64 19.18
CA LEU A 103 8.44 -20.21 19.17
C LEU A 103 8.21 -19.68 17.76
N ILE A 104 8.98 -20.11 16.76
CA ILE A 104 8.79 -19.74 15.35
C ILE A 104 7.42 -20.24 14.85
N ILE A 105 7.09 -21.52 15.09
CA ILE A 105 5.80 -22.10 14.69
C ILE A 105 4.65 -21.34 15.36
N TYR A 106 4.75 -21.10 16.66
CA TYR A 106 3.76 -20.34 17.43
C TYR A 106 3.56 -18.93 16.85
N TYR A 107 4.65 -18.21 16.54
CA TYR A 107 4.59 -16.90 15.90
C TYR A 107 3.93 -16.94 14.52
N CYS A 108 4.27 -17.93 13.68
CA CYS A 108 3.63 -18.14 12.38
C CYS A 108 2.12 -18.41 12.50
N VAL A 109 1.70 -19.20 13.49
CA VAL A 109 0.28 -19.50 13.74
C VAL A 109 -0.47 -18.23 14.17
N ILE A 110 0.07 -17.47 15.12
CA ILE A 110 -0.56 -16.23 15.60
C ILE A 110 -0.71 -15.21 14.48
N THR A 111 0.36 -14.95 13.73
CA THR A 111 0.33 -13.98 12.63
C THR A 111 -0.70 -14.38 11.56
N ARG A 112 -0.86 -15.67 11.29
CA ARG A 112 -1.90 -16.20 10.40
C ARG A 112 -3.31 -16.01 10.95
N ILE A 113 -3.53 -16.24 12.25
CA ILE A 113 -4.83 -16.01 12.90
C ILE A 113 -5.19 -14.52 12.86
N GLU A 114 -4.26 -13.63 13.20
CA GLU A 114 -4.50 -12.19 13.15
C GLU A 114 -4.78 -11.70 11.73
N ARG A 115 -4.06 -12.22 10.72
CA ARG A 115 -4.33 -11.91 9.32
C ARG A 115 -5.73 -12.34 8.92
N LYS A 116 -6.18 -13.55 9.29
CA LYS A 116 -7.55 -14.01 9.04
C LYS A 116 -8.59 -13.13 9.73
N LYS A 117 -8.34 -12.72 10.98
CA LYS A 117 -9.22 -11.80 11.71
C LYS A 117 -9.34 -10.45 11.01
N ARG A 118 -8.21 -9.84 10.62
CA ARG A 118 -8.21 -8.59 9.85
C ARG A 118 -8.96 -8.72 8.53
N ILE A 119 -8.79 -9.81 7.79
CA ILE A 119 -9.53 -10.05 6.53
C ILE A 119 -11.05 -10.18 6.80
N ARG A 120 -11.46 -10.84 7.88
CA ARG A 120 -12.88 -10.96 8.24
C ARG A 120 -13.48 -9.62 8.65
N GLU A 121 -12.78 -8.86 9.49
CA GLU A 121 -13.22 -7.52 9.91
C GLU A 121 -13.31 -6.57 8.71
N ASP A 122 -12.31 -6.61 7.83
CA ASP A 122 -12.28 -5.83 6.60
C ASP A 122 -13.41 -6.21 5.63
N LYS A 123 -13.71 -7.50 5.51
CA LYS A 123 -14.86 -7.99 4.74
C LYS A 123 -16.18 -7.52 5.36
N LEU A 124 -16.35 -7.63 6.67
CA LEU A 124 -17.54 -7.17 7.38
C LEU A 124 -17.74 -5.65 7.23
N LEU A 125 -16.67 -4.86 7.34
CA LEU A 125 -16.71 -3.43 7.10
C LEU A 125 -17.14 -3.11 5.67
N LYS A 126 -16.58 -3.82 4.69
CA LYS A 126 -16.94 -3.69 3.28
C LYS A 126 -18.40 -4.09 3.02
N ASP A 127 -18.85 -5.21 3.56
CA ASP A 127 -20.22 -5.71 3.40
C ASP A 127 -21.22 -4.76 4.07
N ASN A 128 -20.92 -4.26 5.27
CA ASN A 128 -21.72 -3.23 5.95
C ASN A 128 -21.79 -1.93 5.14
N TYR A 129 -20.68 -1.53 4.52
CA TYR A 129 -20.62 -0.35 3.68
C TYR A 129 -21.54 -0.46 2.45
N PHE A 130 -21.51 -1.60 1.75
CA PHE A 130 -22.40 -1.85 0.60
C PHE A 130 -23.85 -2.14 0.99
N THR A 131 -24.08 -2.61 2.23
CA THR A 131 -25.44 -2.72 2.77
C THR A 131 -26.02 -1.33 3.08
N LYS A 132 -25.19 -0.42 3.61
CA LYS A 132 -25.56 0.98 3.88
C LYS A 132 -25.88 1.74 2.59
N TYR A 133 -25.13 1.48 1.51
CA TYR A 133 -25.30 2.12 0.22
C TYR A 133 -25.65 1.06 -0.85
N PRO A 134 -26.95 0.73 -1.04
CA PRO A 134 -27.36 -0.29 -1.98
C PRO A 134 -27.11 0.16 -3.42
N ILE A 135 -26.01 -0.28 -4.00
CA ILE A 135 -25.66 -0.01 -5.39
C ILE A 135 -26.43 -1.01 -6.26
N ARG A 136 -27.48 -0.53 -6.92
CA ARG A 136 -28.36 -1.36 -7.77
C ARG A 136 -27.86 -1.51 -9.20
N GLU A 137 -27.17 -0.49 -9.71
CA GLU A 137 -26.66 -0.45 -11.08
C GLU A 137 -25.14 -0.60 -11.14
N LYS A 138 -24.59 -0.70 -12.36
CA LYS A 138 -23.15 -0.67 -12.58
C LYS A 138 -22.60 0.70 -12.15
N ALA A 139 -22.01 0.75 -10.95
CA ALA A 139 -21.32 1.93 -10.48
C ALA A 139 -20.04 2.18 -11.30
N LEU A 140 -19.86 3.43 -11.70
CA LEU A 140 -18.62 3.91 -12.28
C LEU A 140 -17.65 4.33 -11.16
N TYR A 141 -16.42 3.86 -11.23
CA TYR A 141 -15.34 4.35 -10.37
C TYR A 141 -14.65 5.52 -11.07
N ALA A 142 -14.65 6.73 -10.51
CA ALA A 142 -13.95 7.89 -11.05
C ALA A 142 -13.30 8.74 -9.96
N LYS A 143 -12.12 9.28 -10.24
CA LYS A 143 -11.49 10.25 -9.35
C LYS A 143 -12.12 11.63 -9.55
N CYS A 144 -12.51 12.29 -8.45
CA CYS A 144 -12.80 13.72 -8.44
C CYS A 144 -11.47 14.48 -8.36
N ILE A 145 -11.21 15.30 -9.36
CA ILE A 145 -9.97 16.06 -9.50
C ILE A 145 -10.08 17.33 -8.66
N GLU A 146 -11.17 18.06 -8.85
CA GLU A 146 -11.45 19.33 -8.18
C GLU A 146 -12.96 19.46 -7.90
N SER A 147 -13.32 20.04 -6.76
CA SER A 147 -14.72 20.12 -6.31
C SER A 147 -15.25 21.56 -6.13
N GLY A 148 -14.50 22.56 -6.61
CA GLY A 148 -14.83 23.98 -6.43
C GLY A 148 -15.24 24.31 -4.99
N THR A 149 -16.21 25.22 -4.85
CA THR A 149 -16.78 25.68 -3.57
C THR A 149 -17.77 24.70 -2.93
N TYR A 150 -18.06 23.55 -3.55
CA TYR A 150 -19.14 22.68 -3.08
C TYR A 150 -18.70 21.83 -1.88
N ASN A 151 -17.60 21.10 -2.02
CA ASN A 151 -17.17 20.17 -0.99
C ASN A 151 -15.72 19.67 -1.15
N GLU A 152 -14.78 20.31 -0.46
CA GLU A 152 -13.36 19.92 -0.44
C GLU A 152 -13.12 18.45 -0.04
N VAL A 153 -14.07 17.81 0.66
CA VAL A 153 -13.97 16.41 1.08
C VAL A 153 -13.92 15.46 -0.12
N LEU A 154 -14.50 15.85 -1.26
CA LEU A 154 -14.50 15.07 -2.50
C LEU A 154 -13.18 15.17 -3.28
N MET A 155 -12.44 16.26 -3.08
CA MET A 155 -11.26 16.57 -3.87
C MET A 155 -10.20 15.48 -3.76
N ASN A 156 -9.62 15.10 -4.90
CA ASN A 156 -8.59 14.07 -5.03
C ASN A 156 -8.98 12.68 -4.46
N LYS A 157 -10.27 12.36 -4.38
CA LYS A 157 -10.76 11.04 -3.95
C LYS A 157 -11.21 10.20 -5.14
N HIS A 158 -10.98 8.89 -5.05
CA HIS A 158 -11.64 7.92 -5.92
C HIS A 158 -13.06 7.68 -5.40
N LEU A 159 -14.04 7.96 -6.24
CA LEU A 159 -15.45 7.90 -5.89
C LEU A 159 -16.14 6.81 -6.70
N MET A 160 -17.20 6.26 -6.12
CA MET A 160 -18.15 5.40 -6.82
C MET A 160 -19.39 6.23 -7.14
N LEU A 161 -19.76 6.25 -8.42
CA LEU A 161 -20.88 7.00 -8.94
C LEU A 161 -21.88 6.04 -9.57
N TRP A 162 -23.17 6.23 -9.30
CA TRP A 162 -24.22 5.53 -10.03
C TRP A 162 -25.46 6.39 -10.11
N ILE A 163 -26.21 6.23 -11.19
CA ILE A 163 -27.50 6.89 -11.36
C ILE A 163 -28.58 5.97 -10.80
N ASP A 164 -29.42 6.50 -9.93
CA ASP A 164 -30.61 5.81 -9.43
C ASP A 164 -31.67 6.87 -9.08
N GLN A 165 -32.93 6.56 -9.36
CA GLN A 165 -34.07 7.43 -9.06
C GLN A 165 -33.89 8.90 -9.50
N GLY A 166 -33.35 9.11 -10.70
CA GLY A 166 -33.18 10.46 -11.26
C GLY A 166 -32.09 11.31 -10.59
N SER A 167 -31.17 10.69 -9.85
CA SER A 167 -30.05 11.38 -9.21
C SER A 167 -28.72 10.66 -9.45
N ILE A 168 -27.63 11.41 -9.54
CA ILE A 168 -26.27 10.89 -9.45
C ILE A 168 -25.94 10.71 -7.97
N ASN A 169 -25.68 9.47 -7.57
CA ASN A 169 -25.26 9.12 -6.22
C ASN A 169 -23.74 8.95 -6.22
N ILE A 170 -23.08 9.56 -5.24
CA ILE A 170 -21.62 9.64 -5.15
C ILE A 170 -21.22 9.23 -3.74
N ILE A 171 -20.36 8.22 -3.62
CA ILE A 171 -19.77 7.78 -2.34
C ILE A 171 -18.26 7.61 -2.50
N ASN A 172 -17.51 7.56 -1.40
CA ASN A 172 -16.10 7.21 -1.46
C ASN A 172 -15.92 5.75 -1.89
N SER A 173 -15.06 5.48 -2.87
CA SER A 173 -14.71 4.09 -3.21
C SER A 173 -13.98 3.37 -2.06
N ASN A 174 -13.35 4.13 -1.17
CA ASN A 174 -12.69 3.60 0.02
C ASN A 174 -13.67 3.53 1.20
N TYR A 175 -14.25 2.34 1.39
CA TYR A 175 -15.17 2.02 2.51
C TYR A 175 -14.59 2.25 3.92
N LYS A 176 -13.26 2.36 4.07
CA LYS A 176 -12.63 2.66 5.37
C LYS A 176 -12.72 4.13 5.75
N ASN A 177 -12.97 5.01 4.79
CA ASN A 177 -13.07 6.44 5.00
C ASN A 177 -14.40 6.95 4.43
N ASP A 178 -15.49 6.55 5.07
CA ASP A 178 -16.84 6.92 4.65
C ASP A 178 -17.06 8.43 4.80
N ILE A 179 -17.25 9.11 3.67
CA ILE A 179 -17.53 10.54 3.61
C ILE A 179 -19.04 10.83 3.56
N GLY A 180 -19.87 9.78 3.65
CA GLY A 180 -21.30 9.88 3.40
C GLY A 180 -21.67 9.68 1.93
N LYS A 181 -22.99 9.75 1.69
CA LYS A 181 -23.57 9.73 0.34
C LYS A 181 -23.87 11.17 -0.08
N PHE A 182 -23.27 11.57 -1.18
CA PHE A 182 -23.62 12.80 -1.88
C PHE A 182 -24.57 12.47 -3.02
N GLN A 183 -25.59 13.29 -3.22
CA GLN A 183 -26.61 13.06 -4.22
C GLN A 183 -26.87 14.37 -4.97
N ILE A 184 -26.79 14.31 -6.29
CA ILE A 184 -27.07 15.44 -7.18
C ILE A 184 -28.25 15.04 -8.06
N SER A 185 -29.37 15.75 -7.96
CA SER A 185 -30.51 15.48 -8.85
C SER A 185 -30.13 15.78 -10.30
N ILE A 186 -30.56 14.95 -11.25
CA ILE A 186 -30.34 15.20 -12.69
C ILE A 186 -30.98 16.53 -13.13
N GLU A 187 -32.06 16.93 -12.46
CA GLU A 187 -32.73 18.20 -12.72
C GLU A 187 -31.84 19.40 -12.32
N GLN A 188 -31.09 19.26 -11.22
CA GLN A 188 -30.14 20.27 -10.75
C GLN A 188 -28.92 20.41 -11.67
N ILE A 189 -28.59 19.37 -12.45
CA ILE A 189 -27.49 19.44 -13.42
C ILE A 189 -27.84 20.45 -14.50
N VAL A 190 -27.05 21.52 -14.60
CA VAL A 190 -27.20 22.56 -15.61
C VAL A 190 -26.65 22.03 -16.93
N PHE A 191 -25.41 21.56 -16.93
CA PHE A 191 -24.79 20.86 -18.05
C PHE A 191 -23.57 20.06 -17.59
N TYR A 192 -23.05 19.19 -18.46
CA TYR A 192 -21.70 18.64 -18.35
C TYR A 192 -20.96 18.77 -19.67
N SER A 193 -19.63 18.71 -19.61
CA SER A 193 -18.75 18.81 -20.78
C SER A 193 -17.40 18.15 -20.48
N ARG A 194 -16.62 17.91 -21.54
CA ARG A 194 -15.26 17.36 -21.48
C ARG A 194 -14.27 18.44 -21.93
N TYR A 195 -13.29 18.76 -21.10
CA TYR A 195 -12.27 19.78 -21.36
C TYR A 195 -10.86 19.19 -21.27
N GLY A 196 -9.88 19.82 -21.91
CA GLY A 196 -8.46 19.42 -21.84
C GLY A 196 -7.94 18.74 -23.11
N ASP A 197 -6.68 18.30 -23.05
CA ASP A 197 -5.95 17.84 -24.23
C ASP A 197 -6.00 16.33 -24.41
N PHE A 198 -6.17 15.91 -25.66
CA PHE A 198 -5.96 14.52 -26.08
C PHE A 198 -4.93 14.50 -27.19
N TYR A 199 -3.76 13.91 -26.93
CA TYR A 199 -2.67 13.85 -27.90
C TYR A 199 -1.92 12.53 -27.82
N THR A 200 -1.24 12.17 -28.90
CA THR A 200 -0.46 10.94 -28.98
C THR A 200 1.00 11.27 -29.26
N THR A 201 1.91 10.78 -28.41
CA THR A 201 3.34 10.86 -28.64
C THR A 201 3.82 9.54 -29.22
N THR A 202 4.45 9.57 -30.39
CA THR A 202 5.07 8.36 -30.96
C THR A 202 6.58 8.43 -30.76
N HIS A 203 7.11 7.55 -29.93
CA HIS A 203 8.55 7.35 -29.80
C HIS A 203 8.98 6.32 -30.83
N ILE A 204 9.81 6.74 -31.78
CA ILE A 204 10.41 5.87 -32.78
C ILE A 204 11.84 5.58 -32.33
N ASN A 205 12.13 4.31 -32.04
CA ASN A 205 13.47 3.81 -31.74
C ASN A 205 13.97 2.99 -32.94
N GLY A 206 15.23 3.20 -33.35
CA GLY A 206 15.85 2.49 -34.47
C GLY A 206 16.06 3.38 -35.71
N GLY A 207 16.49 2.77 -36.82
CA GLY A 207 16.82 3.49 -38.06
C GLY A 207 18.28 3.99 -38.14
N ASN A 208 19.08 3.78 -37.09
CA ASN A 208 20.52 4.03 -37.14
C ASN A 208 21.27 2.85 -37.73
N SER A 209 22.39 3.17 -38.38
CA SER A 209 23.33 2.21 -38.95
C SER A 209 24.33 1.79 -37.87
N SER A 210 24.32 0.50 -37.48
CA SER A 210 25.31 0.00 -36.52
C SER A 210 26.54 -0.55 -37.25
N TYR A 211 27.68 0.13 -37.13
CA TYR A 211 28.96 -0.31 -37.71
C TYR A 211 29.36 -1.72 -37.25
N GLY A 212 29.08 -2.06 -35.99
CA GLY A 212 29.37 -3.39 -35.44
C GLY A 212 28.51 -4.49 -36.08
N LYS A 213 27.21 -4.25 -36.27
CA LYS A 213 26.32 -5.21 -36.95
C LYS A 213 26.59 -5.28 -38.44
N ALA A 214 26.97 -4.16 -39.07
CA ALA A 214 27.39 -4.11 -40.47
C ALA A 214 28.65 -4.95 -40.72
N ALA A 215 29.66 -4.86 -39.85
CA ALA A 215 30.86 -5.69 -39.92
C ALA A 215 30.55 -7.18 -39.77
N LEU A 216 29.64 -7.52 -38.86
CA LEU A 216 29.19 -8.90 -38.66
C LEU A 216 28.44 -9.44 -39.90
N GLY A 217 27.53 -8.63 -40.47
CA GLY A 217 26.83 -8.99 -41.70
C GLY A 217 27.75 -9.13 -42.92
N TYR A 218 28.81 -8.31 -42.98
CA TYR A 218 29.84 -8.41 -44.03
C TYR A 218 30.58 -9.75 -43.99
N LEU A 219 30.98 -10.19 -42.80
CA LEU A 219 31.66 -11.46 -42.60
C LEU A 219 30.80 -12.66 -43.02
N VAL A 220 29.48 -12.58 -42.86
CA VAL A 220 28.57 -13.69 -43.14
C VAL A 220 28.13 -13.73 -44.60
N ALA A 221 27.79 -12.58 -45.19
CA ALA A 221 27.18 -12.52 -46.53
C ALA A 221 27.71 -11.36 -47.40
N GLY A 222 28.94 -10.91 -47.14
CA GLY A 222 29.60 -9.85 -47.89
C GLY A 222 28.88 -8.52 -47.81
N SER A 223 29.08 -7.67 -48.81
CA SER A 223 28.48 -6.33 -48.88
C SER A 223 26.95 -6.33 -48.73
N ALA A 224 26.27 -7.33 -49.28
CA ALA A 224 24.81 -7.48 -49.15
C ALA A 224 24.38 -7.78 -47.69
N GLY A 225 25.11 -8.68 -47.01
CA GLY A 225 24.87 -8.99 -45.59
C GLY A 225 25.14 -7.80 -44.67
N ALA A 226 26.18 -7.02 -44.96
CA ALA A 226 26.53 -5.81 -44.21
C ALA A 226 25.40 -4.79 -44.24
N ILE A 227 24.80 -4.54 -45.41
CA ILE A 227 23.72 -3.58 -45.59
C ILE A 227 22.47 -4.01 -44.80
N ILE A 228 22.09 -5.29 -44.89
CA ILE A 228 20.91 -5.82 -44.20
C ILE A 228 21.11 -5.79 -42.68
N ALA A 229 22.26 -6.25 -42.19
CA ALA A 229 22.55 -6.31 -40.76
C ALA A 229 22.83 -4.93 -40.14
N SER A 230 23.27 -3.95 -40.94
CA SER A 230 23.55 -2.60 -40.45
C SER A 230 22.30 -1.86 -39.96
N ARG A 231 21.12 -2.23 -40.46
CA ARG A 231 19.87 -1.54 -40.16
C ARG A 231 19.29 -2.06 -38.86
N GLU A 232 19.23 -1.20 -37.85
CA GLU A 232 18.48 -1.53 -36.65
C GLU A 232 16.97 -1.54 -36.94
N PRO A 233 16.23 -2.56 -36.46
CA PRO A 233 14.79 -2.62 -36.66
C PRO A 233 14.14 -1.36 -36.09
N VAL A 234 13.29 -0.72 -36.90
CA VAL A 234 12.52 0.44 -36.46
C VAL A 234 11.35 -0.07 -35.63
N SER A 235 11.35 0.24 -34.34
CA SER A 235 10.25 -0.03 -33.42
C SER A 235 9.63 1.29 -32.97
N GLY A 236 8.33 1.46 -33.19
CA GLY A 236 7.57 2.61 -32.69
C GLY A 236 6.74 2.22 -31.47
N THR A 237 6.76 3.02 -30.42
CA THR A 237 5.79 2.96 -29.31
C THR A 237 4.97 4.23 -29.30
N THR A 238 3.66 4.12 -29.54
CA THR A 238 2.72 5.23 -29.42
C THR A 238 2.15 5.27 -28.01
N ILE A 239 2.34 6.40 -27.33
CA ILE A 239 1.81 6.69 -26.00
C ILE A 239 0.65 7.67 -26.17
N VAL A 240 -0.54 7.28 -25.73
CA VAL A 240 -1.72 8.16 -25.70
C VAL A 240 -1.73 8.94 -24.40
N HIS A 241 -1.76 10.26 -24.50
CA HIS A 241 -1.91 11.18 -23.38
C HIS A 241 -3.33 11.75 -23.39
N ASP A 242 -4.16 11.28 -22.47
CA ASP A 242 -5.50 11.83 -22.23
C ASP A 242 -5.46 12.67 -20.95
N LYS A 243 -5.37 13.98 -21.12
CA LYS A 243 -5.43 14.96 -20.03
C LYS A 243 -6.82 15.57 -19.90
N ARG A 244 -7.83 14.98 -20.54
CA ARG A 244 -9.17 15.52 -20.50
C ARG A 244 -9.80 15.27 -19.14
N GLU A 245 -10.72 16.15 -18.76
CA GLU A 245 -11.49 16.09 -17.53
C GLU A 245 -12.97 16.26 -17.85
N THR A 246 -13.83 15.69 -17.04
CA THR A 246 -15.29 15.85 -17.14
C THR A 246 -15.73 16.92 -16.15
N LEU A 247 -16.22 18.05 -16.65
CA LEU A 247 -16.87 19.09 -15.86
C LEU A 247 -18.36 18.79 -15.71
N ILE A 248 -18.87 18.81 -14.49
CA ILE A 248 -20.30 18.82 -14.19
C ILE A 248 -20.63 20.14 -13.52
N VAL A 249 -21.58 20.89 -14.08
CA VAL A 249 -22.14 22.10 -13.47
C VAL A 249 -23.56 21.82 -13.01
N PHE A 250 -23.87 22.13 -11.76
CA PHE A 250 -25.18 21.89 -11.16
C PHE A 250 -25.58 23.03 -10.22
N LYS A 251 -26.88 23.15 -9.92
CA LYS A 251 -27.43 24.15 -9.00
C LYS A 251 -27.76 23.52 -7.66
N ASP A 252 -27.27 24.15 -6.60
CA ASP A 252 -27.61 23.83 -5.22
C ASP A 252 -28.01 25.12 -4.51
N ASP A 253 -29.23 25.18 -4.01
CA ASP A 253 -29.87 26.40 -3.47
C ASP A 253 -29.72 27.63 -4.39
N SER A 254 -29.94 27.43 -5.70
CA SER A 254 -29.80 28.44 -6.77
C SER A 254 -28.37 28.93 -7.05
N ILE A 255 -27.37 28.44 -6.34
CA ILE A 255 -25.96 28.74 -6.58
C ILE A 255 -25.40 27.69 -7.54
N GLU A 256 -24.75 28.13 -8.62
CA GLU A 256 -24.06 27.23 -9.53
C GLU A 256 -22.75 26.74 -8.91
N LYS A 257 -22.56 25.43 -8.96
CA LYS A 257 -21.42 24.71 -8.42
C LYS A 257 -20.88 23.77 -9.48
N TYR A 258 -19.62 23.38 -9.34
CA TYR A 258 -18.94 22.54 -10.31
C TYR A 258 -18.11 21.44 -9.68
N LEU A 259 -17.97 20.33 -10.41
CA LEU A 259 -17.08 19.23 -10.09
C LEU A 259 -16.30 18.82 -11.34
N PHE A 260 -15.00 18.59 -11.19
CA PHE A 260 -14.12 18.03 -12.21
C PHE A 260 -13.81 16.56 -11.89
N PHE A 261 -13.93 15.70 -12.89
CA PHE A 261 -13.69 14.26 -12.77
C PHE A 261 -12.78 13.76 -13.89
N GLU A 262 -12.28 12.53 -13.72
CA GLU A 262 -11.63 11.79 -14.81
C GLU A 262 -12.51 11.68 -16.07
N PRO A 263 -11.90 11.58 -17.27
CA PRO A 263 -12.62 11.72 -18.55
C PRO A 263 -13.62 10.60 -18.85
N LYS A 264 -13.47 9.42 -18.21
CA LYS A 264 -14.42 8.29 -18.32
C LYS A 264 -15.83 8.60 -17.79
N LEU A 265 -15.96 9.59 -16.90
CA LEU A 265 -17.29 9.97 -16.39
C LEU A 265 -18.15 10.59 -17.49
N TYR A 266 -17.56 11.30 -18.44
CA TYR A 266 -18.30 11.87 -19.56
C TYR A 266 -19.05 10.82 -20.39
N ASP A 267 -18.42 9.69 -20.74
CA ASP A 267 -19.09 8.66 -21.54
C ASP A 267 -20.25 8.02 -20.77
N TYR A 268 -20.09 7.89 -19.44
CA TYR A 268 -21.16 7.46 -18.55
C TYR A 268 -22.31 8.47 -18.54
N LEU A 269 -22.04 9.77 -18.38
CA LEU A 269 -23.08 10.80 -18.41
C LEU A 269 -23.77 10.92 -19.78
N MET A 270 -23.01 10.80 -20.87
CA MET A 270 -23.54 10.80 -22.24
C MET A 270 -24.53 9.66 -22.47
N HIS A 271 -24.29 8.50 -21.89
CA HIS A 271 -25.20 7.37 -21.98
C HIS A 271 -26.53 7.62 -21.26
N TYR A 272 -26.49 8.19 -20.04
CA TYR A 272 -27.68 8.31 -19.19
C TYR A 272 -28.43 9.65 -19.33
N MET A 273 -27.76 10.73 -19.69
CA MET A 273 -28.33 12.08 -19.76
C MET A 273 -27.75 12.89 -20.93
N PRO A 274 -27.85 12.41 -22.19
CA PRO A 274 -27.26 13.08 -23.35
C PRO A 274 -27.77 14.52 -23.55
N THR A 275 -29.03 14.79 -23.16
CA THR A 275 -29.66 16.11 -23.32
C THR A 275 -29.07 17.22 -22.43
N LYS A 276 -28.28 16.85 -21.41
CA LYS A 276 -27.58 17.79 -20.51
C LYS A 276 -26.15 18.09 -20.96
N GLU A 277 -25.68 17.49 -22.05
CA GLU A 277 -24.38 17.82 -22.62
C GLU A 277 -24.39 19.24 -23.21
N ILE A 278 -23.29 19.99 -23.05
CA ILE A 278 -23.25 21.42 -23.41
C ILE A 278 -23.50 21.68 -24.91
N ALA A 279 -22.98 20.84 -25.81
CA ALA A 279 -23.18 21.01 -27.25
C ALA A 279 -24.67 20.82 -27.62
N HIS A 280 -25.39 19.93 -26.92
CA HIS A 280 -26.84 19.79 -27.09
C HIS A 280 -27.63 21.04 -26.68
N LYS A 281 -27.12 21.85 -25.74
CA LYS A 281 -27.70 23.16 -25.41
C LYS A 281 -27.38 24.21 -26.47
N ILE A 282 -26.16 24.23 -26.98
CA ILE A 282 -25.74 25.18 -28.02
C ILE A 282 -26.58 24.96 -29.30
N ASP A 283 -26.81 23.72 -29.71
CA ASP A 283 -27.64 23.44 -30.89
C ASP A 283 -29.12 23.78 -30.72
N LYS A 284 -29.64 23.85 -29.48
CA LYS A 284 -31.00 24.37 -29.20
C LYS A 284 -31.07 25.89 -29.12
N LEU A 285 -29.98 26.57 -28.74
CA LEU A 285 -29.88 28.03 -28.67
C LEU A 285 -29.66 28.68 -30.05
N LYS A 286 -29.14 27.92 -31.03
CA LYS A 286 -29.05 28.33 -32.44
C LYS A 286 -30.39 28.70 -33.09
N VAL A 287 -31.52 28.38 -32.46
CA VAL A 287 -32.85 28.69 -33.04
C VAL A 287 -33.41 30.05 -32.59
N GLN A 288 -32.80 30.74 -31.61
CA GLN A 288 -33.36 32.01 -31.12
C GLN A 288 -32.37 33.18 -30.94
N ASP A 289 -31.06 32.97 -30.86
CA ASP A 289 -30.12 34.07 -30.56
C ASP A 289 -28.70 33.90 -31.16
N GLU A 290 -28.63 33.33 -32.38
CA GLU A 290 -27.38 33.03 -33.12
C GLU A 290 -26.43 34.25 -33.22
N ASP A 291 -26.97 35.47 -33.29
CA ASP A 291 -26.16 36.67 -33.52
C ASP A 291 -25.39 37.14 -32.26
N LYS A 292 -25.98 37.05 -31.06
CA LYS A 292 -25.33 37.50 -29.82
C LYS A 292 -24.23 36.54 -29.36
N PHE A 293 -24.47 35.24 -29.46
CA PHE A 293 -23.51 34.23 -29.02
C PHE A 293 -22.28 34.16 -29.95
N GLN A 294 -22.48 34.25 -31.27
CA GLN A 294 -21.37 34.31 -32.23
C GLN A 294 -20.52 35.57 -32.01
N LYS A 295 -21.13 36.70 -31.65
CA LYS A 295 -20.40 37.93 -31.28
C LYS A 295 -19.56 37.75 -30.01
N LEU A 296 -20.07 37.05 -28.99
CA LEU A 296 -19.31 36.76 -27.77
C LEU A 296 -18.11 35.82 -28.01
N ILE A 297 -18.29 34.76 -28.79
CA ILE A 297 -17.18 33.87 -29.18
C ILE A 297 -16.10 34.65 -29.92
N LYS A 298 -16.49 35.49 -30.89
CA LYS A 298 -15.55 36.28 -31.69
C LYS A 298 -14.78 37.29 -30.83
N ILE A 299 -15.40 37.88 -29.81
CA ILE A 299 -14.73 38.78 -28.87
C ILE A 299 -13.73 38.02 -27.98
N GLY A 300 -14.06 36.79 -27.55
CA GLY A 300 -13.13 35.88 -26.88
C GLY A 300 -11.90 35.55 -27.73
N GLU A 301 -12.10 35.19 -28.99
CA GLU A 301 -10.99 34.91 -29.90
C GLU A 301 -10.09 36.12 -30.16
N LEU A 302 -10.65 37.33 -30.25
CA LEU A 302 -9.88 38.56 -30.43
C LEU A 302 -9.01 38.85 -29.21
N LYS A 303 -9.51 38.59 -28.01
CA LYS A 303 -8.74 38.70 -26.77
C LYS A 303 -7.61 37.67 -26.72
N ASP A 304 -7.91 36.41 -27.03
CA ASP A 304 -6.91 35.33 -27.01
C ASP A 304 -5.78 35.54 -28.04
N LYS A 305 -6.10 36.21 -29.15
CA LYS A 305 -5.12 36.66 -30.16
C LYS A 305 -4.36 37.94 -29.78
N GLY A 306 -4.68 38.55 -28.64
CA GLY A 306 -4.07 39.81 -28.18
C GLY A 306 -4.44 41.04 -29.02
N LEU A 307 -5.56 40.99 -29.74
CA LEU A 307 -6.04 42.07 -30.63
C LEU A 307 -6.88 43.13 -29.89
N ILE A 308 -7.38 42.78 -28.69
CA ILE A 308 -8.09 43.70 -27.79
C ILE A 308 -7.56 43.50 -26.37
N SER A 309 -7.63 44.56 -25.55
CA SER A 309 -7.23 44.54 -24.15
C SER A 309 -8.31 43.91 -23.24
N ASP A 310 -7.92 43.51 -22.02
CA ASP A 310 -8.87 42.98 -21.01
C ASP A 310 -10.01 43.95 -20.70
N VAL A 311 -9.71 45.26 -20.69
CA VAL A 311 -10.70 46.31 -20.39
C VAL A 311 -11.72 46.44 -21.53
N GLU A 312 -11.25 46.38 -22.79
CA GLU A 312 -12.12 46.40 -23.97
C GLU A 312 -12.98 45.13 -24.06
N PHE A 313 -12.41 43.98 -23.71
CA PHE A 313 -13.14 42.71 -23.66
C PHE A 313 -14.30 42.78 -22.67
N GLU A 314 -14.08 43.23 -21.44
CA GLU A 314 -15.16 43.33 -20.43
C GLU A 314 -16.21 44.38 -20.81
N LYS A 315 -15.81 45.50 -21.43
CA LYS A 315 -16.76 46.51 -21.94
C LYS A 315 -17.66 45.93 -23.03
N LEU A 316 -17.09 45.31 -24.06
CA LEU A 316 -17.86 44.75 -25.19
C LEU A 316 -18.76 43.58 -24.76
N LYS A 317 -18.27 42.76 -23.82
CA LYS A 317 -19.04 41.69 -23.20
C LYS A 317 -20.25 42.26 -22.42
N SER A 318 -20.06 43.35 -21.67
CA SER A 318 -21.15 44.00 -20.92
C SER A 318 -22.21 44.63 -21.84
N GLU A 319 -21.80 45.22 -22.97
CA GLU A 319 -22.73 45.83 -23.96
C GLU A 319 -23.60 44.79 -24.65
N LEU A 320 -23.02 43.62 -25.00
CA LEU A 320 -23.75 42.51 -25.64
C LEU A 320 -24.71 41.77 -24.72
N ILE A 321 -24.42 41.74 -23.42
CA ILE A 321 -25.27 41.09 -22.41
C ILE A 321 -26.44 41.99 -22.00
N ASN A 322 -26.29 43.32 -22.10
CA ASN A 322 -27.31 44.30 -21.70
C ASN A 322 -28.24 44.76 -22.84
N THR A 323 -28.04 44.29 -24.08
CA THR A 323 -28.98 44.46 -25.22
C THR A 323 -29.87 43.24 -25.38
#